data_AF-A0A937VW73-F1
#
_entry.id   AF-A0A937VW73-F1
#
_cell.length_a   1.000
_cell.length_b   1.000
_cell.length_c   1.000
_cell.angle_alpha   90.00
_cell.angle_beta   90.00
_cell.angle_gamma   90.00
#
_symmetry.space_group_name_H-M   'P 1'
#
loop_
_entity.id
_entity.type
_entity.pdbx_description
1 polymer ?
#
loop_
_entity_poly.entity_id
_entity_poly.type
_entity_poly.pdbx_seq_one_letter_code
_entity_poly.pdbx_strand_id
1 'polypeptide(L)'
;MTQALKSIQKVGIPILNQSVLLRGVNDDIETMKALLETLTLAGIIPYYLHQLDKAIGAAHFETSETTGITLIKELTKCLPGYAIPKYAKEIPGEPSKTIIPIYPS
;
A
#
# COMPACT_ATOMS: atom_id res chain seq x y z
N MET A 1 -0.82 -4.89 19.08
CA MET A 1 -1.44 -3.59 18.70
C MET A 1 -1.10 -2.55 19.74
N THR A 2 -0.40 -1.49 19.34
CA THR A 2 0.21 -0.50 20.26
C THR A 2 -0.86 0.31 21.00
N GLN A 3 -0.54 0.74 22.23
CA GLN A 3 -1.47 1.51 23.08
C GLN A 3 -1.96 2.80 22.39
N ALA A 4 -1.11 3.43 21.58
CA ALA A 4 -1.44 4.64 20.83
C ALA A 4 -2.60 4.43 19.83
N LEU A 5 -2.56 3.36 19.04
CA LEU A 5 -3.62 3.05 18.06
C LEU A 5 -4.97 2.79 18.73
N LYS A 6 -4.95 2.05 19.85
CA LYS A 6 -6.17 1.76 20.64
C LYS A 6 -6.81 3.04 21.17
N SER A 7 -6.02 4.02 21.62
CA SER A 7 -6.55 5.29 22.10
C SER A 7 -7.24 6.10 21.01
N ILE A 8 -6.69 6.13 19.80
CA ILE A 8 -7.29 6.85 18.66
C ILE A 8 -8.61 6.17 18.23
N GLN A 9 -8.62 4.84 18.16
CA GLN A 9 -9.82 4.10 17.76
C GLN A 9 -10.98 4.24 18.74
N LYS A 10 -10.70 4.38 20.04
CA LYS A 10 -11.75 4.63 21.06
C LYS A 10 -12.52 5.92 20.80
N VAL A 11 -11.95 6.88 20.08
CA VAL A 11 -12.58 8.16 19.73
C VAL A 11 -13.35 8.06 18.40
N GLY A 12 -13.35 6.89 17.73
CA GLY A 12 -14.09 6.65 16.49
C GLY A 12 -13.44 7.26 15.24
N ILE A 13 -12.18 7.68 15.31
CA ILE A 13 -11.46 8.26 14.18
C ILE A 13 -10.93 7.15 13.27
N PRO A 14 -11.27 7.15 11.96
CA PRO A 14 -10.71 6.19 11.00
C PRO A 14 -9.19 6.35 10.90
N ILE A 15 -8.47 5.22 10.92
CA ILE A 15 -7.02 5.18 10.75
C ILE A 15 -6.72 4.58 9.38
N LEU A 16 -5.95 5.31 8.59
CA LEU A 16 -5.54 4.91 7.24
C LEU A 16 -4.05 4.57 7.22
N ASN A 17 -3.68 3.50 6.52
CA ASN A 17 -2.28 3.19 6.23
C ASN A 17 -1.89 3.67 4.83
N GLN A 18 -0.72 4.29 4.74
CA GLN A 18 -0.06 4.62 3.48
C GLN A 18 1.34 3.99 3.52
N SER A 19 1.54 2.95 2.72
CA SER A 19 2.81 2.23 2.61
C SER A 19 3.51 2.56 1.29
N VAL A 20 4.82 2.39 1.22
CA VAL A 20 5.60 2.50 -0.02
C VAL A 20 6.02 1.11 -0.44
N LEU A 21 5.95 0.80 -1.73
CA LEU A 21 6.45 -0.43 -2.31
C LEU A 21 7.97 -0.34 -2.43
N LEU A 22 8.68 -1.24 -1.74
CA LEU A 22 10.12 -1.22 -1.58
C LEU A 22 10.71 -2.60 -1.90
N ARG A 23 11.71 -2.61 -2.78
CA ARG A 23 12.39 -3.82 -3.23
C ARG A 23 13.09 -4.54 -2.09
N GLY A 24 12.83 -5.84 -1.94
CA GLY A 24 13.40 -6.67 -0.88
C GLY A 24 12.85 -6.38 0.53
N VAL A 25 11.76 -5.61 0.64
CA VAL A 25 11.13 -5.26 1.92
C VAL A 25 9.68 -5.71 1.94
N ASN A 26 8.89 -5.35 0.92
CA ASN A 26 7.46 -5.68 0.84
C ASN A 26 6.98 -5.87 -0.60
N ASP A 27 7.88 -6.21 -1.52
CA ASP A 27 7.62 -6.41 -2.94
C ASP A 27 7.24 -7.86 -3.31
N ASP A 28 6.97 -8.69 -2.31
CA ASP A 28 6.46 -10.06 -2.46
C ASP A 28 5.07 -10.25 -1.84
N ILE A 29 4.39 -11.31 -2.29
CA ILE A 29 3.02 -11.62 -1.92
C ILE A 29 2.86 -11.98 -0.45
N GLU A 30 3.79 -12.74 0.13
CA GLU A 30 3.66 -13.25 1.50
C GLU A 30 3.79 -12.09 2.49
N THR A 31 4.80 -11.25 2.29
CA THR A 31 5.05 -10.08 3.14
C THR A 31 3.92 -9.06 3.04
N MET A 32 3.52 -8.68 1.83
CA MET A 32 2.46 -7.68 1.65
C MET A 32 1.12 -8.21 2.17
N LYS A 33 0.78 -9.49 1.94
CA LYS A 33 -0.44 -10.08 2.47
C LYS A 33 -0.47 -10.04 4.00
N ALA A 34 0.60 -10.47 4.66
CA ALA A 34 0.70 -10.45 6.12
C ALA A 34 0.55 -9.04 6.70
N LEU A 35 1.14 -8.03 6.04
CA LEU A 35 0.96 -6.63 6.41
C LEU A 35 -0.50 -6.19 6.30
N LEU A 36 -1.15 -6.43 5.16
CA LEU A 36 -2.53 -6.00 4.92
C LEU A 36 -3.52 -6.70 5.86
N GLU A 37 -3.35 -7.99 6.12
CA GLU A 37 -4.15 -8.73 7.11
C GLU A 37 -3.97 -8.15 8.51
N THR A 38 -2.73 -7.88 8.91
CA THR A 38 -2.42 -7.30 10.23
C THR A 38 -3.06 -5.93 10.40
N LEU A 39 -2.98 -5.06 9.39
CA LEU A 39 -3.61 -3.74 9.40
C LEU A 39 -5.13 -3.86 9.50
N THR A 40 -5.71 -4.74 8.68
CA THR A 40 -7.15 -4.95 8.63
C THR A 40 -7.70 -5.48 9.96
N LEU A 41 -7.05 -6.51 10.54
CA LEU A 41 -7.40 -7.05 11.86
C LEU A 41 -7.23 -6.01 12.97
N ALA A 42 -6.29 -5.08 12.80
CA ALA A 42 -6.11 -3.95 13.70
C ALA A 42 -7.12 -2.81 13.47
N GLY A 43 -8.09 -2.93 12.56
CA GLY A 43 -9.05 -1.86 12.25
C GLY A 43 -8.42 -0.65 11.55
N ILE A 44 -7.29 -0.84 10.87
CA ILE A 44 -6.62 0.16 10.04
C ILE A 44 -6.92 -0.15 8.58
N ILE A 45 -7.37 0.85 7.83
CA ILE A 45 -7.72 0.69 6.42
C ILE A 45 -6.44 0.82 5.58
N PRO A 46 -6.02 -0.23 4.85
CA PRO A 46 -4.93 -0.10 3.88
C PRO A 46 -5.39 0.81 2.74
N TYR A 47 -4.90 2.04 2.72
CA TYR A 47 -5.47 3.08 1.86
C TYR A 47 -4.66 3.27 0.58
N TYR A 48 -3.36 3.47 0.72
CA TYR A 48 -2.45 3.61 -0.42
C TYR A 48 -1.23 2.69 -0.30
N LEU A 49 -0.86 2.12 -1.44
CA LEU A 49 0.48 1.62 -1.72
C LEU A 49 1.11 2.57 -2.75
N HIS A 50 2.17 3.26 -2.35
CA HIS A 50 2.88 4.19 -3.22
C HIS A 50 3.99 3.48 -3.98
N GLN A 51 4.07 3.67 -5.28
CA GLN A 51 5.28 3.42 -6.05
C GLN A 51 6.37 4.35 -5.51
N LEU A 52 7.54 3.81 -5.19
CA LEU A 52 8.68 4.61 -4.78
C LEU A 52 9.11 5.51 -5.94
N ASP A 53 9.17 6.82 -5.69
CA ASP A 53 9.75 7.78 -6.64
C ASP A 53 11.27 7.65 -6.70
N LYS A 54 11.84 7.97 -7.86
CA LYS A 54 13.29 7.99 -8.07
C LYS A 54 13.93 9.15 -7.30
N ALA A 55 14.16 8.94 -6.01
CA ALA A 55 14.91 9.86 -5.16
C ALA A 55 16.38 9.45 -5.08
N ILE A 56 17.27 10.45 -5.10
CA ILE A 56 18.71 10.25 -4.93
C ILE A 56 18.95 9.56 -3.59
N GLY A 57 19.55 8.36 -3.61
CA GLY A 57 19.83 7.54 -2.43
C GLY A 57 18.86 6.39 -2.17
N ALA A 58 17.66 6.38 -2.78
CA ALA A 58 16.65 5.33 -2.58
C ALA A 58 16.52 4.33 -3.74
N ALA A 59 17.27 4.53 -4.83
CA ALA A 59 17.16 3.72 -6.06
C ALA A 59 17.35 2.20 -5.85
N HIS A 60 18.07 1.78 -4.82
CA HIS A 60 18.25 0.35 -4.51
C HIS A 60 17.00 -0.31 -3.92
N PHE A 61 16.02 0.48 -3.46
CA PHE A 61 14.70 0.01 -3.06
C PHE A 61 13.64 0.17 -4.18
N GLU A 62 14.02 0.63 -5.37
CA GLU A 62 13.07 0.82 -6.47
C GLU A 62 12.54 -0.52 -6.99
N THR A 63 11.22 -0.60 -7.14
CA THR A 63 10.51 -1.66 -7.84
C THR A 63 9.95 -1.15 -9.16
N SER A 64 9.80 -2.02 -10.15
CA SER A 64 9.07 -1.65 -11.38
C SER A 64 7.56 -1.48 -11.10
N GLU A 65 6.88 -0.60 -11.85
CA GLU A 65 5.42 -0.48 -11.78
C GLU A 65 4.72 -1.82 -12.09
N THR A 66 5.29 -2.63 -12.99
CA THR A 66 4.80 -3.98 -13.33
C THR A 66 4.83 -4.93 -12.13
N THR A 67 5.85 -4.83 -11.28
CA THR A 67 5.93 -5.59 -10.02
C THR A 67 4.77 -5.24 -9.11
N GLY A 68 4.52 -3.94 -8.89
CA GLY A 68 3.42 -3.47 -8.07
C GLY A 68 2.04 -3.87 -8.61
N ILE A 69 1.84 -3.74 -9.92
CA ILE A 69 0.59 -4.16 -10.59
C ILE A 69 0.36 -5.66 -10.41
N THR A 70 1.38 -6.48 -10.62
CA THR A 70 1.29 -7.94 -10.44
C THR A 70 1.00 -8.29 -8.99
N LEU A 71 1.69 -7.66 -8.04
CA LEU A 71 1.48 -7.87 -6.62
C LEU A 71 0.03 -7.57 -6.21
N ILE A 72 -0.52 -6.43 -6.63
CA ILE A 72 -1.91 -6.07 -6.32
C ILE A 72 -2.89 -7.08 -6.94
N LYS A 73 -2.67 -7.54 -8.17
CA LYS A 73 -3.50 -8.58 -8.79
C LYS A 73 -3.51 -9.87 -7.97
N GLU A 74 -2.35 -10.36 -7.56
CA GLU A 74 -2.27 -11.57 -6.74
C GLU A 74 -2.97 -11.37 -5.39
N LEU A 75 -2.81 -10.21 -4.75
CA LEU A 75 -3.52 -9.89 -3.51
C LEU A 75 -5.03 -9.90 -3.68
N THR A 76 -5.57 -9.39 -4.81
CA THR A 76 -7.03 -9.42 -5.06
C THR A 76 -7.63 -10.82 -5.15
N LYS A 77 -6.81 -11.85 -5.40
CA LYS A 77 -7.27 -13.24 -5.45
C LYS A 77 -7.39 -13.87 -4.06
N CYS A 78 -6.67 -13.35 -3.06
CA CYS A 78 -6.58 -13.97 -1.74
C CYS A 78 -7.02 -13.08 -0.57
N LEU A 79 -7.28 -11.79 -0.81
CA LEU A 79 -7.77 -10.85 0.20
C LEU A 79 -9.11 -10.22 -0.21
N PRO A 80 -9.95 -9.83 0.75
CA PRO A 80 -11.18 -9.12 0.46
C PRO A 80 -10.88 -7.73 -0.11
N GLY A 81 -11.75 -7.24 -1.00
CA GLY A 81 -11.52 -5.98 -1.74
C GLY A 81 -11.27 -4.75 -0.85
N TYR A 82 -11.85 -4.68 0.35
CA TYR A 82 -11.64 -3.57 1.28
C TYR A 82 -10.24 -3.57 1.93
N ALA A 83 -9.51 -4.68 1.86
CA ALA A 83 -8.13 -4.79 2.34
C ALA A 83 -7.10 -4.49 1.24
N ILE A 84 -7.56 -4.25 0.00
CA ILE A 84 -6.69 -3.95 -1.14
C ILE A 84 -6.46 -2.42 -1.19
N PRO A 85 -5.22 -1.95 -1.02
CA PRO A 85 -4.92 -0.52 -1.12
C PRO A 85 -4.99 -0.05 -2.58
N LYS A 86 -5.21 1.25 -2.77
CA LYS A 86 -5.05 1.87 -4.09
C LYS A 86 -3.56 1.98 -4.42
N TYR A 87 -3.16 1.48 -5.60
CA TYR A 87 -1.78 1.65 -6.07
C TYR A 87 -1.63 3.02 -6.72
N ALA A 88 -0.68 3.83 -6.24
CA ALA A 88 -0.55 5.22 -6.64
C ALA A 88 0.90 5.64 -6.84
N LYS A 89 1.12 6.69 -7.63
CA LYS A 89 2.41 7.37 -7.79
C LYS A 89 2.24 8.89 -7.74
N GLU A 90 3.33 9.59 -7.44
CA GLU A 90 3.37 11.03 -7.58
C GLU A 90 3.82 11.38 -9.01
N ILE A 91 3.12 12.34 -9.62
CA ILE A 91 3.49 12.90 -10.91
C ILE A 91 3.64 14.40 -10.69
N PRO A 92 4.84 14.98 -10.90
CA PRO A 92 5.05 16.42 -10.75
C PRO A 92 4.07 17.21 -11.62
N GLY A 93 3.33 18.13 -11.01
CA GLY A 93 2.36 18.99 -11.70
C GLY A 93 0.91 18.50 -11.65
N GLU A 94 0.65 17.29 -11.19
CA GLU A 94 -0.73 16.80 -10.98
C GLU A 94 -1.31 17.34 -9.65
N PRO A 95 -2.61 17.67 -9.60
CA PRO A 95 -3.25 18.24 -8.42
C PRO A 95 -3.45 17.22 -7.29
N SER A 96 -3.29 15.92 -7.58
CA SER A 96 -3.49 14.82 -6.63
C SER A 96 -2.70 13.58 -7.03
N LYS A 97 -2.65 12.58 -6.14
CA LYS A 97 -1.98 11.30 -6.40
C LYS A 97 -2.61 10.59 -7.60
N THR A 98 -1.77 10.16 -8.53
CA THR A 98 -2.22 9.43 -9.72
C THR A 98 -2.38 7.96 -9.38
N ILE A 99 -3.58 7.41 -9.59
CA ILE A 99 -3.85 5.98 -9.42
C ILE A 99 -3.29 5.22 -10.61
N ILE A 100 -2.49 4.19 -10.35
CA ILE A 100 -1.98 3.28 -11.37
C ILE A 100 -3.06 2.23 -11.67
N PRO A 101 -3.58 2.14 -12.91
CA PRO A 101 -4.57 1.13 -13.27
C PRO A 101 -3.99 -0.28 -13.15
N ILE A 102 -4.72 -1.15 -12.46
CA ILE A 102 -4.29 -2.55 -12.27
C ILE A 102 -4.71 -3.42 -13.46
N TYR A 103 -5.87 -3.14 -14.06
CA TYR A 103 -6.36 -3.83 -15.25
C TYR A 103 -6.28 -2.91 -16.46
N PRO A 104 -5.85 -3.40 -17.65
CA PRO A 104 -5.96 -2.63 -18.87
C PRO A 104 -7.45 -2.36 -19.18
N SER A 105 -7.71 -1.17 -19.72
CA SER A 105 -9.02 -0.74 -20.25
C SER A 105 -9.34 -1.41 -21.57
#